data_AF-A0A9D6SBI1-F1
#
_entry.id   AF-A0A9D6SBI1-F1
#
_cell.length_a   1.000
_cell.length_b   1.000
_cell.length_c   1.000
_cell.angle_alpha   90.00
_cell.angle_beta   90.00
_cell.angle_gamma   90.00
#
_symmetry.space_group_name_H-M   'P 1'
#
loop_
_entity.id
_entity.type
_entity.pdbx_description
1 polymer ?
#
loop_
_entity_poly.entity_id
_entity_poly.type
_entity_poly.pdbx_seq_one_letter_code
_entity_poly.pdbx_strand_id
1 'polypeptide(L)'
;MAPRSIPDPAFPSPSIPPPGRLRLTGWLLTAFCSGGVITVLEMVGFRLYAPYFGYSIYVWGNMISVMLGALAAGYALGGWLADRSRSDGPLYATILACAAYQAVLLFTVWSLLPRLATTGDLAGTVLATLIVFAPPMTGLATVGPFLVRLIARIGNVGSTAGSVYSLSTVGSIAGILAATFFLIPTLGTRATLLTACILSAMVGAVGAAGRRRTVLLALVPVAGLAWAPGPGRSADTVWVAESPYNLVQVRRRGSRVGLVLNHDSLIQSARDEDRVWTYQVFDDFALGPLLAPHRRVLVLGMGGGSSVFATRLTAPESEIDAVEIDPRVVEAARRFFALPPEGDRFRIHTADARAWVTRNPGTWDIVHVDLYQGGPFIPFYLTTVEFFRMVRTRMEPDGLLLMNVLDGSREHELLFAVGATLREVFPAVAVLTKKTGNHTLFASPGPRTAETIRRRLMEVEGPEFLLPLVKGAAAAIVDLVPPASAPVFTDDLAPVEAITRRGLLDTDSWTPPPE
;
A
#
# COMPACT_ATOMS: atom_id res chain seq x y z
N MET A 1 -47.70 -61.61 30.35
CA MET A 1 -46.32 -61.09 30.51
C MET A 1 -46.33 -59.67 29.93
N ALA A 2 -46.49 -58.65 30.77
CA ALA A 2 -46.57 -57.26 30.34
C ALA A 2 -45.14 -56.69 30.13
N PRO A 3 -44.89 -55.88 29.09
CA PRO A 3 -43.57 -55.29 28.87
C PRO A 3 -43.28 -54.22 29.92
N ARG A 4 -42.11 -54.34 30.57
CA ARG A 4 -41.57 -53.37 31.53
C ARG A 4 -41.29 -52.05 30.80
N SER A 5 -41.89 -50.96 31.27
CA SER A 5 -41.53 -49.59 30.89
C SER A 5 -40.11 -49.29 31.38
N ILE A 6 -39.21 -48.99 30.45
CA ILE A 6 -37.89 -48.42 30.75
C ILE A 6 -38.13 -46.97 31.20
N PRO A 7 -37.60 -46.51 32.34
CA PRO A 7 -37.70 -45.10 32.71
C PRO A 7 -36.87 -44.27 31.73
N ASP A 8 -37.47 -43.22 31.17
CA ASP A 8 -36.74 -42.16 30.47
C ASP A 8 -35.69 -41.58 31.42
N PRO A 9 -34.41 -41.46 31.02
CA PRO A 9 -33.45 -40.71 31.81
C PRO A 9 -33.84 -39.24 31.70
N ALA A 10 -34.53 -38.74 32.73
CA ALA A 10 -34.82 -37.32 32.88
C ALA A 10 -33.50 -36.53 32.80
N PHE A 11 -33.30 -35.82 31.68
CA PHE A 11 -32.23 -34.83 31.58
C PHE A 11 -32.44 -33.81 32.70
N PRO A 12 -31.44 -33.58 33.58
CA PRO A 12 -31.57 -32.54 34.60
C PRO A 12 -31.76 -31.20 33.90
N SER A 13 -32.93 -30.58 34.11
CA SER A 13 -33.22 -29.21 33.72
C SER A 13 -32.14 -28.28 34.30
N PRO A 14 -31.50 -27.40 33.50
CA PRO A 14 -30.44 -26.56 34.02
C PRO A 14 -31.02 -25.52 34.99
N SER A 15 -30.72 -25.70 36.27
CA SER A 15 -31.02 -24.81 37.40
C SER A 15 -30.11 -23.57 37.43
N ILE A 16 -29.97 -22.88 36.30
CA ILE A 16 -29.24 -21.61 36.22
C ILE A 16 -30.27 -20.49 35.98
N PRO A 17 -30.40 -19.52 36.88
CA PRO A 17 -31.32 -18.40 36.67
C PRO A 17 -30.93 -17.65 35.39
N PRO A 18 -31.93 -17.18 34.61
CA PRO A 18 -31.67 -16.45 33.38
C PRO A 18 -30.80 -15.22 33.66
N PRO A 19 -29.84 -14.89 32.79
CA PRO A 19 -29.00 -13.72 32.95
C PRO A 19 -29.88 -12.47 33.01
N GLY A 20 -29.59 -11.57 33.95
CA GLY A 20 -30.27 -10.27 34.00
C GLY A 20 -30.11 -9.52 32.67
N ARG A 21 -31.11 -8.74 32.27
CA ARG A 21 -31.13 -8.01 30.98
C ARG A 21 -29.84 -7.26 30.70
N LEU A 22 -29.24 -6.63 31.72
CA LEU A 22 -27.96 -5.92 31.63
C LEU A 22 -26.79 -6.82 31.18
N ARG A 23 -26.74 -8.07 31.65
CA ARG A 23 -25.69 -9.02 31.23
C ARG A 23 -25.88 -9.48 29.80
N LEU A 24 -27.12 -9.74 29.38
CA LEU A 24 -27.43 -10.12 28.01
C LEU A 24 -27.05 -8.99 27.03
N THR A 25 -27.42 -7.75 27.36
CA THR A 25 -27.00 -6.58 26.57
C THR A 25 -25.48 -6.44 26.54
N GLY A 26 -24.79 -6.65 27.66
CA GLY A 26 -23.32 -6.63 27.71
C GLY A 26 -22.66 -7.68 26.80
N TRP A 27 -23.19 -8.89 26.77
CA TRP A 27 -22.73 -9.94 25.86
C TRP A 27 -22.97 -9.59 24.39
N LEU A 28 -24.14 -9.08 24.05
CA LEU A 28 -24.44 -8.64 22.68
C LEU A 28 -23.53 -7.48 22.25
N LEU A 29 -23.30 -6.49 23.11
CA LEU A 29 -22.34 -5.41 22.85
C LEU A 29 -20.90 -5.92 22.71
N THR A 30 -20.54 -6.97 23.44
CA THR A 30 -19.24 -7.64 23.30
C THR A 30 -19.10 -8.23 21.89
N ALA A 31 -20.13 -8.91 21.38
CA ALA A 31 -20.13 -9.42 20.01
C ALA A 31 -19.96 -8.28 18.98
N PHE A 32 -20.71 -7.19 19.12
CA PHE A 32 -20.59 -6.00 18.27
C PHE A 32 -19.17 -5.43 18.27
N CYS A 33 -18.64 -5.12 19.45
CA CYS A 33 -17.32 -4.49 19.58
C CYS A 33 -16.20 -5.41 19.10
N SER A 34 -16.24 -6.70 19.41
CA SER A 34 -15.22 -7.65 18.96
C SER A 34 -15.22 -7.82 17.44
N GLY A 35 -16.39 -7.89 16.81
CA GLY A 35 -16.50 -7.90 15.34
C GLY A 35 -15.91 -6.64 14.71
N GLY A 36 -16.19 -5.47 15.30
CA GLY A 36 -15.61 -4.19 14.87
C GLY A 36 -14.08 -4.16 15.01
N VAL A 37 -13.56 -4.52 16.18
CA VAL A 37 -12.11 -4.56 16.43
C VAL A 37 -11.39 -5.49 15.44
N ILE A 38 -11.92 -6.69 15.19
CA ILE A 38 -11.31 -7.64 14.23
C ILE A 38 -11.10 -6.95 12.88
N THR A 39 -12.15 -6.34 12.34
CA THR A 39 -12.05 -5.67 11.03
C THR A 39 -11.21 -4.39 11.05
N VAL A 40 -11.16 -3.65 12.17
CA VAL A 40 -10.24 -2.52 12.32
C VAL A 40 -8.79 -3.01 12.25
N LEU A 41 -8.46 -4.12 12.92
CA LEU A 41 -7.12 -4.73 12.84
C LEU A 41 -6.78 -5.20 11.43
N GLU A 42 -7.75 -5.79 10.70
CA GLU A 42 -7.58 -6.15 9.28
C GLU A 42 -7.23 -4.93 8.43
N MET A 43 -8.02 -3.85 8.56
CA MET A 43 -7.80 -2.61 7.80
C MET A 43 -6.46 -1.94 8.14
N VAL A 44 -6.04 -1.99 9.41
CA VAL A 44 -4.71 -1.49 9.79
C VAL A 44 -3.61 -2.39 9.25
N GLY A 45 -3.76 -3.72 9.27
CA GLY A 45 -2.74 -4.64 8.76
C GLY A 45 -2.28 -4.30 7.34
N PHE A 46 -3.23 -3.98 6.47
CA PHE A 46 -2.97 -3.50 5.13
C PHE A 46 -2.07 -2.26 5.07
N ARG A 47 -2.32 -1.27 5.93
CA ARG A 47 -1.51 -0.04 5.99
C ARG A 47 -0.17 -0.23 6.65
N LEU A 48 -0.16 -1.06 7.68
CA LEU A 48 1.03 -1.34 8.46
C LEU A 48 2.07 -2.12 7.64
N TYR A 49 1.63 -2.96 6.70
CA TYR A 49 2.51 -3.85 5.94
C TYR A 49 3.01 -3.25 4.65
N ALA A 50 2.20 -2.39 4.03
CA ALA A 50 2.54 -1.69 2.81
C ALA A 50 3.96 -1.10 2.82
N PRO A 51 4.43 -0.46 3.92
CA PRO A 51 5.78 0.07 3.97
C PRO A 51 6.90 -0.97 3.86
N TYR A 52 6.66 -2.20 4.30
CA TYR A 52 7.70 -3.21 4.52
C TYR A 52 7.68 -4.34 3.50
N PHE A 53 6.49 -4.73 3.04
CA PHE A 53 6.30 -5.84 2.11
C PHE A 53 5.70 -5.38 0.77
N GLY A 54 5.29 -4.10 0.67
CA GLY A 54 4.65 -3.53 -0.51
C GLY A 54 3.15 -3.78 -0.60
N TYR A 55 2.54 -3.28 -1.68
CA TYR A 55 1.10 -3.34 -1.94
C TYR A 55 0.66 -4.53 -2.83
N SER A 56 1.46 -5.58 -2.92
CA SER A 56 1.26 -6.62 -3.93
C SER A 56 0.19 -7.64 -3.55
N ILE A 57 -0.64 -8.08 -4.50
CA ILE A 57 -1.75 -9.04 -4.27
C ILE A 57 -1.33 -10.30 -3.49
N TYR A 58 -0.07 -10.72 -3.58
CA TYR A 58 0.48 -11.84 -2.83
C TYR A 58 0.62 -11.55 -1.33
N VAL A 59 1.02 -10.33 -0.96
CA VAL A 59 1.10 -9.86 0.43
C VAL A 59 -0.31 -9.83 1.03
N TRP A 60 -1.27 -9.23 0.32
CA TRP A 60 -2.68 -9.17 0.75
C TRP A 60 -3.28 -10.57 0.89
N GLY A 61 -3.06 -11.44 -0.11
CA GLY A 61 -3.53 -12.82 -0.10
C GLY A 61 -2.98 -13.63 1.07
N ASN A 62 -1.67 -13.53 1.34
CA ASN A 62 -1.05 -14.19 2.50
C ASN A 62 -1.60 -13.66 3.82
N MET A 63 -1.72 -12.34 3.95
CA MET A 63 -2.22 -11.72 5.17
C MET A 63 -3.65 -12.17 5.48
N ILE A 64 -4.57 -12.06 4.50
CA ILE A 64 -5.97 -12.51 4.66
C ILE A 64 -6.02 -14.00 4.98
N SER A 65 -5.21 -14.84 4.31
CA SER A 65 -5.20 -16.29 4.56
C SER A 65 -4.81 -16.63 5.99
N VAL A 66 -3.77 -15.99 6.53
CA VAL A 66 -3.34 -16.19 7.92
C VAL A 66 -4.38 -15.64 8.89
N MET A 67 -4.96 -14.47 8.62
CA MET A 67 -6.01 -13.88 9.45
C MET A 67 -7.26 -14.77 9.51
N LEU A 68 -7.75 -15.27 8.37
CA LEU A 68 -8.86 -16.22 8.31
C LEU A 68 -8.53 -17.54 9.04
N GLY A 69 -7.29 -18.05 8.90
CA GLY A 69 -6.82 -19.19 9.66
C GLY A 69 -6.84 -18.96 11.17
N ALA A 70 -6.44 -17.77 11.62
CA ALA A 70 -6.50 -17.36 13.03
C ALA A 70 -7.95 -17.26 13.53
N LEU A 71 -8.85 -16.68 12.73
CA LEU A 71 -10.29 -16.65 13.05
C LEU A 71 -10.86 -18.07 13.18
N ALA A 72 -10.53 -18.97 12.25
CA ALA A 72 -10.96 -20.37 12.30
C ALA A 72 -10.46 -21.08 13.57
N ALA A 73 -9.18 -20.90 13.91
CA ALA A 73 -8.62 -21.42 15.16
C ALA A 73 -9.32 -20.82 16.40
N GLY A 74 -9.64 -19.53 16.35
CA GLY A 74 -10.36 -18.83 17.41
C GLY A 74 -11.80 -19.32 17.58
N TYR A 75 -12.50 -19.63 16.49
CA TYR A 75 -13.84 -20.22 16.56
C TYR A 75 -13.82 -21.60 17.22
N ALA A 76 -12.86 -22.45 16.84
CA ALA A 76 -12.67 -23.77 17.45
C ALA A 76 -12.29 -23.65 18.94
N LEU A 77 -11.34 -22.78 19.28
CA LEU A 77 -10.92 -22.51 20.65
C LEU A 77 -12.07 -21.93 21.49
N GLY A 78 -12.89 -21.05 20.91
CA GLY A 78 -14.04 -20.45 21.56
C GLY A 78 -15.09 -21.50 21.94
N GLY A 79 -15.43 -22.40 21.02
CA GLY A 79 -16.34 -23.52 21.30
C GLY A 79 -15.82 -24.41 22.42
N TRP A 80 -14.54 -24.80 22.34
CA TRP A 80 -13.87 -25.61 23.36
C TRP A 80 -13.83 -24.94 24.74
N LEU A 81 -13.50 -23.65 24.80
CA LEU A 81 -13.41 -22.90 26.06
C LEU A 81 -14.80 -22.71 26.67
N ALA A 82 -15.82 -22.53 25.83
CA ALA A 82 -17.20 -22.36 26.26
C ALA A 82 -17.81 -23.65 26.82
N ASP A 83 -17.41 -24.82 26.31
CA ASP A 83 -17.84 -26.11 26.85
C ASP A 83 -17.27 -26.40 28.23
N ARG A 84 -16.04 -25.92 28.50
CA ARG A 84 -15.37 -26.08 29.80
C ARG A 84 -15.73 -25.01 30.81
N SER A 85 -16.44 -23.98 30.38
CA SER A 85 -16.75 -22.81 31.21
C SER A 85 -18.23 -22.75 31.55
N ARG A 86 -18.53 -22.38 32.80
CA ARG A 86 -19.90 -22.07 33.27
C ARG A 86 -20.13 -20.57 33.49
N SER A 87 -19.10 -19.75 33.29
CA SER A 87 -19.15 -18.30 33.43
C SER A 87 -18.50 -17.61 32.24
N ASP A 88 -18.79 -16.32 32.07
CA ASP A 88 -18.19 -15.41 31.09
C ASP A 88 -16.78 -14.92 31.48
N GLY A 89 -16.25 -15.36 32.62
CA GLY A 89 -14.92 -14.98 33.09
C GLY A 89 -13.79 -15.26 32.09
N PRO A 90 -13.66 -16.50 31.59
CA PRO A 90 -12.62 -16.85 30.62
C PRO A 90 -12.72 -16.05 29.31
N LEU A 91 -13.92 -15.73 28.85
CA LEU A 91 -14.13 -14.88 27.68
C LEU A 91 -13.49 -13.50 27.87
N TYR A 92 -13.84 -12.79 28.95
CA TYR A 92 -13.29 -11.46 29.20
C TYR A 92 -11.81 -11.48 29.56
N ALA A 93 -11.31 -12.56 30.17
CA ALA A 93 -9.87 -12.76 30.37
C ALA A 93 -9.12 -12.88 29.04
N THR A 94 -9.68 -13.62 28.07
CA THR A 94 -9.12 -13.71 26.70
C THR A 94 -9.12 -12.33 26.01
N ILE A 95 -10.22 -11.58 26.08
CA ILE A 95 -10.29 -10.22 25.49
C ILE A 95 -9.23 -9.28 26.11
N LEU A 96 -9.05 -9.34 27.43
CA LEU A 96 -8.01 -8.56 28.12
C LEU A 96 -6.59 -8.99 27.72
N ALA A 97 -6.36 -10.29 27.54
CA ALA A 97 -5.08 -10.80 27.03
C ALA A 97 -4.81 -10.30 25.60
N CYS A 98 -5.82 -10.25 24.73
CA CYS A 98 -5.70 -9.65 23.40
C CYS A 98 -5.35 -8.16 23.48
N ALA A 99 -5.99 -7.40 24.37
CA ALA A 99 -5.69 -5.99 24.57
C ALA A 99 -4.26 -5.76 25.07
N ALA A 100 -3.79 -6.59 26.02
CA ALA A 100 -2.41 -6.55 26.49
C ALA A 100 -1.41 -6.88 25.37
N TYR A 101 -1.72 -7.87 24.54
CA TYR A 101 -0.90 -8.21 23.37
C TYR A 101 -0.82 -7.06 22.37
N GLN A 102 -1.97 -6.46 22.02
CA GLN A 102 -2.05 -5.28 21.16
C GLN A 102 -1.24 -4.11 21.71
N ALA A 103 -1.26 -3.89 23.03
CA ALA A 103 -0.46 -2.87 23.66
C ALA A 103 1.05 -3.14 23.50
N VAL A 104 1.51 -4.38 23.66
CA VAL A 104 2.92 -4.75 23.41
C VAL A 104 3.29 -4.52 21.94
N LEU A 105 2.43 -4.92 21.00
CA LEU A 105 2.65 -4.71 19.57
C LEU A 105 2.86 -3.23 19.23
N LEU A 106 2.12 -2.32 19.86
CA LEU A 106 2.27 -0.87 19.61
C LEU A 106 3.70 -0.35 19.86
N PHE A 107 4.49 -1.03 20.72
CA PHE A 107 5.91 -0.71 20.94
C PHE A 107 6.86 -1.51 20.05
N THR A 108 6.55 -2.78 19.77
CA THR A 108 7.50 -3.69 19.13
C THR A 108 7.38 -3.73 17.62
N VAL A 109 6.21 -3.40 17.06
CA VAL A 109 5.89 -3.65 15.64
C VAL A 109 6.81 -2.89 14.68
N TRP A 110 7.16 -1.65 15.03
CA TRP A 110 8.03 -0.79 14.21
C TRP A 110 9.49 -1.26 14.15
N SER A 111 9.94 -2.04 15.14
CA SER A 111 11.25 -2.68 15.12
C SER A 111 11.20 -4.11 14.56
N LEU A 112 10.03 -4.75 14.65
CA LEU A 112 9.81 -6.13 14.21
C LEU A 112 9.68 -6.20 12.68
N LEU A 113 8.82 -5.39 12.08
CA LEU A 113 8.50 -5.48 10.65
C LEU A 113 9.71 -5.32 9.72
N PRO A 114 10.64 -4.35 9.93
CA PRO A 114 11.86 -4.28 9.12
C PRO A 114 12.69 -5.57 9.17
N ARG A 115 12.78 -6.21 10.34
CA ARG A 115 13.55 -7.45 10.52
C ARG A 115 12.88 -8.65 9.87
N LEU A 116 11.55 -8.68 9.83
CA LEU A 116 10.82 -9.73 9.12
C LEU A 116 10.85 -9.52 7.62
N ALA A 117 10.87 -8.27 7.15
CA ALA A 117 11.00 -7.94 5.73
C ALA A 117 12.29 -8.50 5.09
N THR A 118 13.38 -8.65 5.86
CA THR A 118 14.63 -9.26 5.34
C THR A 118 14.49 -10.74 4.99
N THR A 119 13.41 -11.41 5.40
CA THR A 119 13.13 -12.81 5.03
C THR A 119 12.40 -12.93 3.69
N GLY A 120 12.20 -11.80 2.99
CA GLY A 120 11.48 -11.70 1.72
C GLY A 120 9.98 -11.47 1.93
N ASP A 121 9.33 -10.89 0.92
CA ASP A 121 7.95 -10.41 1.06
C ASP A 121 6.95 -11.53 1.41
N LEU A 122 7.10 -12.73 0.83
CA LEU A 122 6.14 -13.82 1.06
C LEU A 122 6.28 -14.41 2.46
N ALA A 123 7.46 -14.94 2.79
CA ALA A 123 7.73 -15.55 4.08
C ALA A 123 7.64 -14.52 5.22
N GLY A 124 8.20 -13.33 4.99
CA GLY A 124 8.15 -12.21 5.92
C GLY A 124 6.73 -11.76 6.23
N THR A 125 5.86 -11.64 5.22
CA THR A 125 4.44 -11.29 5.43
C THR A 125 3.71 -12.36 6.24
N VAL A 126 3.94 -13.65 5.94
CA VAL A 126 3.30 -14.76 6.69
C VAL A 126 3.75 -14.73 8.15
N LEU A 127 5.06 -14.67 8.40
CA LEU A 127 5.63 -14.60 9.76
C LEU A 127 5.14 -13.36 10.51
N ALA A 128 5.14 -12.20 9.86
CA ALA A 128 4.62 -10.97 10.43
C ALA A 128 3.15 -11.14 10.81
N THR A 129 2.31 -11.73 9.95
CA THR A 129 0.88 -11.86 10.22
C THR A 129 0.60 -12.85 11.33
N LEU A 130 1.37 -13.94 11.39
CA LEU A 130 1.32 -14.91 12.47
C LEU A 130 1.71 -14.31 13.82
N ILE A 131 2.64 -13.36 13.84
CA ILE A 131 3.05 -12.70 15.09
C ILE A 131 2.08 -11.56 15.42
N VAL A 132 1.88 -10.61 14.52
CA VAL A 132 1.17 -9.36 14.78
C VAL A 132 -0.35 -9.57 14.91
N PHE A 133 -0.96 -10.36 14.02
CA PHE A 133 -2.43 -10.40 13.90
C PHE A 133 -3.06 -11.70 14.38
N ALA A 134 -2.39 -12.85 14.20
CA ALA A 134 -3.00 -14.13 14.56
C ALA A 134 -3.37 -14.25 16.05
N PRO A 135 -2.55 -13.82 17.03
CA PRO A 135 -2.91 -13.93 18.45
C PRO A 135 -4.15 -13.10 18.85
N PRO A 136 -4.23 -11.78 18.57
CA PRO A 136 -5.42 -11.01 18.92
C PRO A 136 -6.65 -11.45 18.12
N MET A 137 -6.51 -11.84 16.85
CA MET A 137 -7.64 -12.33 16.05
C MET A 137 -8.19 -13.67 16.56
N THR A 138 -7.32 -14.63 16.87
CA THR A 138 -7.71 -15.92 17.45
C THR A 138 -8.49 -15.70 18.75
N GLY A 139 -7.97 -14.84 19.63
CA GLY A 139 -8.63 -14.58 20.92
C GLY A 139 -9.96 -13.84 20.77
N LEU A 140 -10.06 -12.82 19.91
CA LEU A 140 -11.31 -12.10 19.66
C LEU A 140 -12.36 -12.98 18.95
N ALA A 141 -11.94 -13.87 18.05
CA ALA A 141 -12.83 -14.80 17.38
C ALA A 141 -13.48 -15.82 18.33
N THR A 142 -12.92 -16.05 19.53
CA THR A 142 -13.55 -16.90 20.54
C THR A 142 -14.92 -16.38 20.99
N VAL A 143 -15.17 -15.07 20.86
CA VAL A 143 -16.36 -14.38 21.37
C VAL A 143 -17.65 -14.97 20.83
N GLY A 144 -17.75 -15.19 19.53
CA GLY A 144 -18.97 -15.68 18.87
C GLY A 144 -19.44 -17.02 19.46
N PRO A 145 -18.67 -18.12 19.28
CA PRO A 145 -19.02 -19.42 19.82
C PRO A 145 -19.23 -19.43 21.35
N PHE A 146 -18.44 -18.65 22.08
CA PHE A 146 -18.56 -18.57 23.53
C PHE A 146 -19.90 -17.95 23.97
N LEU A 147 -20.28 -16.83 23.36
CA LEU A 147 -21.55 -16.16 23.65
C LEU A 147 -22.75 -17.00 23.22
N VAL A 148 -22.66 -17.68 22.07
CA VAL A 148 -23.71 -18.61 21.63
C VAL A 148 -23.95 -19.68 22.69
N ARG A 149 -22.88 -20.29 23.23
CA ARG A 149 -22.99 -21.30 24.27
C ARG A 149 -23.51 -20.75 25.60
N LEU A 150 -23.18 -19.51 25.97
CA LEU A 150 -23.69 -18.89 27.20
C LEU A 150 -25.18 -18.57 27.10
N ILE A 151 -25.61 -17.96 26.00
CA ILE A 151 -26.98 -17.49 25.80
C ILE A 151 -27.93 -18.66 25.48
N ALA A 152 -27.47 -19.63 24.67
CA ALA A 152 -28.30 -20.77 24.26
C ALA A 152 -28.65 -21.73 25.41
N ARG A 153 -28.06 -21.58 26.60
CA ARG A 153 -28.49 -22.30 27.81
C ARG A 153 -29.89 -21.92 28.29
N ILE A 154 -30.42 -20.78 27.83
CA ILE A 154 -31.72 -20.22 28.24
C ILE A 154 -32.73 -20.19 27.08
N GLY A 155 -32.32 -20.46 25.83
CA GLY A 155 -33.16 -20.28 24.65
C GLY A 155 -32.77 -21.16 23.47
N ASN A 156 -33.35 -20.89 22.29
CA ASN A 156 -33.07 -21.67 21.09
C ASN A 156 -31.69 -21.33 20.52
N VAL A 157 -30.84 -22.35 20.40
CA VAL A 157 -29.46 -22.29 19.88
C VAL A 157 -29.41 -21.57 18.53
N GLY A 158 -30.34 -21.85 17.62
CA GLY A 158 -30.35 -21.26 16.27
C GLY A 158 -30.58 -19.75 16.29
N SER A 159 -31.62 -19.29 16.99
CA SER A 159 -31.93 -17.85 17.12
C SER A 159 -30.84 -17.06 17.85
N THR A 160 -30.19 -17.70 18.81
CA THR A 160 -29.07 -17.14 19.57
C THR A 160 -27.84 -16.96 18.68
N ALA A 161 -27.46 -18.02 17.95
CA ALA A 161 -26.37 -17.97 16.99
C ALA A 161 -26.61 -16.89 15.93
N GLY A 162 -27.82 -16.83 15.37
CA GLY A 162 -28.21 -15.80 14.41
C GLY A 162 -28.04 -14.38 14.98
N SER A 163 -28.49 -14.14 16.20
CA SER A 163 -28.39 -12.80 16.84
C SER A 163 -26.94 -12.40 17.12
N VAL A 164 -26.12 -13.32 17.66
CA VAL A 164 -24.71 -13.05 17.98
C VAL A 164 -23.91 -12.77 16.70
N TYR A 165 -24.05 -13.61 15.67
CA TYR A 165 -23.33 -13.41 14.41
C TYR A 165 -23.84 -12.18 13.66
N SER A 166 -25.15 -11.93 13.60
CA SER A 166 -25.70 -10.72 12.99
C SER A 166 -25.11 -9.47 13.62
N LEU A 167 -25.11 -9.38 14.96
CA LEU A 167 -24.62 -8.21 15.65
C LEU A 167 -23.09 -8.05 15.54
N SER A 168 -22.34 -9.15 15.55
CA SER A 168 -20.91 -9.14 15.23
C SER A 168 -20.66 -8.61 13.83
N THR A 169 -21.44 -9.02 12.82
CA THR A 169 -21.32 -8.56 11.44
C THR A 169 -21.65 -7.07 11.31
N VAL A 170 -22.69 -6.57 12.00
CA VAL A 170 -22.98 -5.12 12.04
C VAL A 170 -21.81 -4.36 12.66
N GLY A 171 -21.22 -4.90 13.74
CA GLY A 171 -20.02 -4.35 14.36
C GLY A 171 -18.83 -4.33 13.41
N SER A 172 -18.60 -5.40 12.66
CA SER A 172 -17.57 -5.51 11.62
C SER A 172 -17.77 -4.48 10.51
N ILE A 173 -19.00 -4.29 10.01
CA ILE A 173 -19.31 -3.24 9.03
C ILE A 173 -18.96 -1.85 9.59
N ALA A 174 -19.38 -1.56 10.83
CA ALA A 174 -19.06 -0.31 11.49
C ALA A 174 -17.54 -0.12 11.68
N GLY A 175 -16.82 -1.18 12.02
CA GLY A 175 -15.36 -1.20 12.17
C GLY A 175 -14.64 -0.89 10.86
N ILE A 176 -15.03 -1.54 9.74
CA ILE A 176 -14.46 -1.27 8.41
C ILE A 176 -14.71 0.19 8.01
N LEU A 177 -15.96 0.67 8.13
CA LEU A 177 -16.31 2.04 7.76
C LEU A 177 -15.55 3.07 8.61
N ALA A 178 -15.48 2.85 9.93
CA ALA A 178 -14.75 3.71 10.84
C ALA A 178 -13.24 3.72 10.52
N ALA A 179 -12.63 2.55 10.33
CA ALA A 179 -11.21 2.46 9.99
C ALA A 179 -10.88 3.16 8.67
N THR A 180 -11.63 2.83 7.61
CA THR A 180 -11.34 3.27 6.24
C THR A 180 -11.62 4.75 6.02
N PHE A 181 -12.74 5.27 6.52
CA PHE A 181 -13.18 6.65 6.22
C PHE A 181 -12.84 7.67 7.31
N PHE A 182 -12.51 7.23 8.53
CA PHE A 182 -12.31 8.15 9.65
C PHE A 182 -10.98 7.92 10.38
N LEU A 183 -10.77 6.75 11.00
CA LEU A 183 -9.65 6.53 11.91
C LEU A 183 -8.30 6.59 11.19
N ILE A 184 -8.12 5.84 10.09
CA ILE A 184 -6.85 5.82 9.36
C ILE A 184 -6.57 7.18 8.70
N PRO A 185 -7.52 7.80 7.95
CA PRO A 185 -7.24 9.08 7.28
C PRO A 185 -6.98 10.25 8.24
N THR A 186 -7.62 10.27 9.43
CA THR A 186 -7.52 11.43 10.35
C THR A 186 -6.50 11.22 11.48
N LEU A 187 -6.39 9.99 12.02
CA LEU A 187 -5.55 9.70 13.17
C LEU A 187 -4.26 8.95 12.79
N GLY A 188 -4.20 8.39 11.57
CA GLY A 188 -3.08 7.57 11.12
C GLY A 188 -3.14 6.12 11.63
N THR A 189 -2.17 5.32 11.19
CA THR A 189 -2.18 3.85 11.41
C THR A 189 -1.97 3.53 12.89
N ARG A 190 -1.02 4.22 13.54
CA ARG A 190 -0.67 4.00 14.95
C ARG A 190 -1.84 4.30 15.90
N ALA A 191 -2.49 5.44 15.74
CA ALA A 191 -3.60 5.83 16.61
C ALA A 191 -4.84 4.95 16.39
N THR A 192 -5.02 4.43 15.18
CA THR A 192 -6.07 3.44 14.87
C THR A 192 -5.83 2.12 15.63
N LEU A 193 -4.59 1.60 15.64
CA LEU A 193 -4.23 0.44 16.47
C LEU A 193 -4.46 0.70 17.96
N LEU A 194 -4.09 1.89 18.44
CA LEU A 194 -4.33 2.29 19.82
C LEU A 194 -5.83 2.32 20.15
N THR A 195 -6.66 2.82 19.23
CA THR A 195 -8.12 2.85 19.38
C THR A 195 -8.71 1.44 19.49
N ALA A 196 -8.26 0.51 18.63
CA ALA A 196 -8.64 -0.90 18.69
C ALA A 196 -8.21 -1.57 20.01
N CYS A 197 -7.01 -1.23 20.50
CA CYS A 197 -6.48 -1.69 21.78
C CYS A 197 -7.31 -1.19 22.96
N ILE A 198 -7.63 0.12 22.99
CA ILE A 198 -8.45 0.74 24.04
C ILE A 198 -9.85 0.12 24.05
N LEU A 199 -10.48 -0.06 22.88
CA LEU A 199 -11.80 -0.68 22.79
C LEU A 199 -11.80 -2.13 23.32
N SER A 200 -10.79 -2.93 22.95
CA SER A 200 -10.62 -4.29 23.49
C SER A 200 -10.44 -4.27 25.01
N ALA A 201 -9.59 -3.38 25.53
CA ALA A 201 -9.37 -3.24 26.96
C ALA A 201 -10.64 -2.82 27.71
N MET A 202 -11.41 -1.88 27.16
CA MET A 202 -12.67 -1.41 27.74
C MET A 202 -13.71 -2.53 27.80
N VAL A 203 -13.90 -3.27 26.71
CA VAL A 203 -14.85 -4.40 26.66
C VAL A 203 -14.46 -5.47 27.67
N GLY A 204 -13.17 -5.83 27.71
CA GLY A 204 -12.64 -6.81 28.67
C GLY A 204 -12.80 -6.35 30.13
N ALA A 205 -12.52 -5.07 30.42
CA ALA A 205 -12.60 -4.52 31.78
C ALA A 205 -14.04 -4.39 32.28
N VAL A 206 -14.96 -3.90 31.44
CA VAL A 206 -16.39 -3.80 31.77
C VAL A 206 -16.98 -5.19 32.00
N GLY A 207 -16.65 -6.16 31.16
CA GLY A 207 -17.10 -7.54 31.34
C GLY A 207 -16.50 -8.23 32.57
N ALA A 208 -15.30 -7.84 32.98
CA ALA A 208 -14.65 -8.30 34.21
C ALA A 208 -15.06 -7.50 35.47
N ALA A 209 -15.89 -6.46 35.34
CA ALA A 209 -16.28 -5.59 36.44
C ALA A 209 -16.99 -6.40 37.54
N GLY A 210 -16.32 -6.51 38.70
CA GLY A 210 -16.65 -7.45 39.77
C GLY A 210 -15.44 -8.28 40.24
N ARG A 211 -14.35 -8.33 39.46
CA ARG A 211 -13.10 -9.03 39.79
C ARG A 211 -11.94 -8.03 39.90
N ARG A 212 -11.77 -7.42 41.08
CA ARG A 212 -10.85 -6.28 41.36
C ARG A 212 -9.39 -6.46 40.89
N ARG A 213 -8.86 -7.68 40.86
CA ARG A 213 -7.47 -7.95 40.44
C ARG A 213 -7.25 -7.89 38.91
N THR A 214 -8.30 -8.05 38.11
CA THR A 214 -8.19 -8.15 36.64
C THR A 214 -8.27 -6.79 35.93
N VAL A 215 -8.95 -5.81 36.53
CA VAL A 215 -9.10 -4.44 35.99
C VAL A 215 -7.81 -3.63 36.09
N LEU A 216 -6.99 -3.86 37.12
CA LEU A 216 -5.70 -3.19 37.30
C LEU A 216 -4.65 -3.64 36.27
N LEU A 217 -4.71 -4.89 35.79
CA LEU A 217 -3.84 -5.40 34.72
C LEU A 217 -4.17 -4.81 33.34
N ALA A 218 -5.40 -4.33 33.14
CA ALA A 218 -5.85 -3.71 31.88
C ALA A 218 -5.45 -2.22 31.75
N LEU A 219 -5.19 -1.53 32.87
CA LEU A 219 -4.93 -0.09 32.91
C LEU A 219 -3.45 0.28 32.78
N VAL A 220 -2.54 -0.63 33.15
CA VAL A 220 -1.08 -0.39 33.11
C VAL A 220 -0.50 -0.23 31.69
N PRO A 221 -0.97 -0.94 30.64
CA PRO A 221 -0.43 -0.73 29.29
C PRO A 221 -0.88 0.59 28.66
N VAL A 222 -2.06 1.13 29.02
CA VAL A 222 -2.67 2.30 28.38
C VAL A 222 -1.93 3.60 28.71
N ALA A 223 -1.41 3.74 29.93
CA ALA A 223 -0.66 4.94 30.35
C ALA A 223 0.76 5.01 29.76
N GLY A 224 1.39 3.87 29.43
CA GLY A 224 2.70 3.83 28.77
C GLY A 224 2.66 4.14 27.26
N LEU A 225 1.50 4.01 26.62
CA LEU A 225 1.33 4.06 25.16
C LEU A 225 1.56 5.44 24.52
N ALA A 226 1.48 6.52 25.31
CA ALA A 226 1.87 7.87 24.87
C ALA A 226 3.38 7.98 24.55
N TRP A 227 4.20 7.05 25.07
CA TRP A 227 5.66 7.05 24.95
C TRP A 227 6.21 5.99 23.99
N ALA A 228 5.35 5.22 23.31
CA ALA A 228 5.84 4.21 22.37
C ALA A 228 6.66 4.89 21.24
N PRO A 229 7.86 4.37 20.90
CA PRO A 229 8.66 4.94 19.82
C PRO A 229 7.88 4.85 18.51
N GLY A 230 7.95 5.92 17.69
CA GLY A 230 7.41 5.89 16.33
C GLY A 230 8.27 5.03 15.39
N PRO A 231 7.88 4.90 14.11
CA PRO A 231 8.75 4.28 13.10
C PRO A 231 10.16 4.86 13.18
N GLY A 232 11.16 3.97 13.26
CA GLY A 232 12.56 4.34 13.37
C GLY A 232 12.93 5.27 12.21
N ARG A 233 13.32 6.50 12.54
CA ARG A 233 13.76 7.49 11.56
C ARG A 233 15.24 7.25 11.27
N SER A 234 15.59 7.20 9.99
CA SER A 234 17.00 7.31 9.63
C SER A 234 17.51 8.70 10.04
N ALA A 235 18.79 8.80 10.41
CA ALA A 235 19.37 10.05 10.93
C ALA A 235 19.30 11.21 9.92
N ASP A 236 19.20 10.89 8.62
CA ASP A 236 19.06 11.83 7.51
C ASP A 236 17.61 12.20 7.17
N THR A 237 16.62 11.67 7.90
CA THR A 237 15.19 11.93 7.61
C THR A 237 14.76 13.25 8.25
N VAL A 238 14.48 14.25 7.41
CA VAL A 238 14.09 15.60 7.85
C VAL A 238 12.58 15.78 7.98
N TRP A 239 11.79 14.97 7.29
CA TRP A 239 10.33 15.05 7.34
C TRP A 239 9.69 13.69 7.04
N VAL A 240 8.57 13.41 7.71
CA VAL A 240 7.78 12.18 7.56
C VAL A 240 6.30 12.52 7.66
N ALA A 241 5.49 11.94 6.78
CA ALA A 241 4.03 11.95 6.90
C ALA A 241 3.43 10.61 6.43
N GLU A 242 2.34 10.19 7.06
CA GLU A 242 1.50 9.09 6.57
C GLU A 242 0.40 9.63 5.66
N SER A 243 0.16 8.94 4.55
CA SER A 243 -0.93 9.23 3.62
C SER A 243 -1.82 8.01 3.40
N PRO A 244 -2.96 8.17 2.71
CA PRO A 244 -3.75 7.05 2.22
C PRO A 244 -3.02 6.13 1.21
N TYR A 245 -1.77 6.40 0.84
CA TYR A 245 -1.02 5.60 -0.13
C TYR A 245 0.34 5.17 0.41
N ASN A 246 1.08 6.05 1.08
CA ASN A 246 2.48 5.80 1.43
C ASN A 246 2.82 6.35 2.81
N LEU A 247 3.88 5.79 3.40
CA LEU A 247 4.69 6.52 4.37
C LEU A 247 5.68 7.41 3.59
N VAL A 248 5.38 8.70 3.49
CA VAL A 248 6.20 9.65 2.74
C VAL A 248 7.33 10.17 3.62
N GLN A 249 8.57 10.05 3.16
CA GLN A 249 9.76 10.49 3.87
C GLN A 249 10.61 11.39 2.97
N VAL A 250 11.14 12.46 3.55
CA VAL A 250 12.16 13.29 2.90
C VAL A 250 13.47 13.10 3.64
N ARG A 251 14.48 12.67 2.89
CA ARG A 251 15.84 12.48 3.38
C ARG A 251 16.74 13.56 2.81
N ARG A 252 17.63 14.11 3.64
CA ARG A 252 18.61 15.12 3.24
C ARG A 252 20.01 14.65 3.63
N ARG A 253 20.89 14.54 2.64
CA ARG A 253 22.32 14.23 2.82
C ARG A 253 23.15 15.29 2.08
N GLY A 254 23.77 16.19 2.83
CA GLY A 254 24.44 17.36 2.24
C GLY A 254 23.44 18.20 1.43
N SER A 255 23.76 18.47 0.16
CA SER A 255 22.93 19.20 -0.80
C SER A 255 21.87 18.34 -1.51
N ARG A 256 21.90 17.00 -1.33
CA ARG A 256 20.91 16.11 -1.94
C ARG A 256 19.68 15.97 -1.06
N VAL A 257 18.53 16.19 -1.66
CA VAL A 257 17.20 15.95 -1.09
C VAL A 257 16.54 14.82 -1.87
N GLY A 258 16.16 13.75 -1.17
CA GLY A 258 15.52 12.57 -1.75
C GLY A 258 14.15 12.32 -1.15
N LEU A 259 13.19 11.96 -2.01
CA LEU A 259 11.87 11.48 -1.63
C LEU A 259 11.96 9.96 -1.54
N VAL A 260 11.61 9.43 -0.38
CA VAL A 260 11.53 8.00 -0.13
C VAL A 260 10.11 7.68 0.29
N LEU A 261 9.50 6.70 -0.37
CA LEU A 261 8.18 6.22 -0.02
C LEU A 261 8.35 4.88 0.70
N ASN A 262 7.53 4.67 1.73
CA ASN A 262 7.52 3.42 2.50
C ASN A 262 8.86 3.16 3.18
N HIS A 263 9.23 1.91 3.43
CA HIS A 263 10.50 1.55 4.07
C HIS A 263 11.58 1.12 3.07
N ASP A 264 11.31 1.35 1.78
CA ASP A 264 12.24 1.04 0.69
C ASP A 264 13.45 2.01 0.72
N SER A 265 14.60 1.54 0.25
CA SER A 265 15.80 2.37 0.04
C SER A 265 15.78 3.11 -1.30
N LEU A 266 14.81 2.81 -2.18
CA LEU A 266 14.64 3.47 -3.46
C LEU A 266 14.29 4.96 -3.32
N ILE A 267 15.07 5.79 -3.99
CA ILE A 267 14.79 7.22 -4.14
C ILE A 267 13.77 7.38 -5.26
N GLN A 268 12.56 7.82 -4.89
CA GLN A 268 11.43 8.00 -5.81
C GLN A 268 11.46 9.35 -6.53
N SER A 269 12.22 10.31 -6.00
CA SER A 269 12.50 11.60 -6.63
C SER A 269 13.69 12.23 -5.92
N ALA A 270 14.52 12.97 -6.66
CA ALA A 270 15.71 13.60 -6.13
C ALA A 270 15.85 15.05 -6.60
N ARG A 271 16.51 15.86 -5.77
CA ARG A 271 17.04 17.16 -6.13
C ARG A 271 18.42 17.31 -5.53
N ASP A 272 19.34 17.88 -6.29
CA ASP A 272 20.65 18.30 -5.81
C ASP A 272 20.66 19.84 -5.79
N GLU A 273 20.99 20.44 -4.66
CA GLU A 273 21.06 21.90 -4.52
C GLU A 273 22.34 22.49 -5.16
N ASP A 274 23.38 21.67 -5.36
CA ASP A 274 24.67 22.11 -5.92
C ASP A 274 24.84 21.73 -7.40
N ARG A 275 24.01 20.82 -7.93
CA ARG A 275 24.10 20.30 -9.29
C ARG A 275 22.79 20.44 -10.05
N VAL A 276 22.91 20.62 -11.37
CA VAL A 276 21.73 20.65 -12.25
C VAL A 276 21.12 19.27 -12.42
N TRP A 277 21.96 18.25 -12.58
CA TRP A 277 21.54 16.87 -12.83
C TRP A 277 21.63 16.00 -11.59
N THR A 278 20.64 15.14 -11.43
CA THR A 278 20.59 14.15 -10.36
C THR A 278 21.36 12.87 -10.73
N TYR A 279 21.65 12.70 -12.02
CA TYR A 279 22.18 11.49 -12.66
C TYR A 279 21.28 10.26 -12.47
N GLN A 280 19.99 10.49 -12.23
CA GLN A 280 18.96 9.46 -12.14
C GLN A 280 18.12 9.44 -13.42
N VAL A 281 17.13 8.53 -13.48
CA VAL A 281 16.22 8.45 -14.64
C VAL A 281 15.41 9.73 -14.85
N PHE A 282 15.12 10.48 -13.79
CA PHE A 282 14.31 11.69 -13.85
C PHE A 282 14.87 12.76 -14.80
N ASP A 283 16.20 12.78 -14.98
CA ASP A 283 16.87 13.73 -15.86
C ASP A 283 16.53 13.48 -17.35
N ASP A 284 16.18 12.24 -17.72
CA ASP A 284 15.84 11.88 -19.12
C ASP A 284 14.57 12.57 -19.61
N PHE A 285 13.69 13.00 -18.69
CA PHE A 285 12.51 13.76 -19.04
C PHE A 285 12.84 15.15 -19.64
N ALA A 286 14.05 15.67 -19.44
CA ALA A 286 14.52 16.86 -20.14
C ALA A 286 14.68 16.65 -21.67
N LEU A 287 14.77 15.39 -22.13
CA LEU A 287 14.89 15.06 -23.56
C LEU A 287 13.59 15.28 -24.33
N GLY A 288 12.43 15.19 -23.67
CA GLY A 288 11.12 15.33 -24.31
C GLY A 288 11.01 16.65 -25.10
N PRO A 289 11.21 17.81 -24.46
CA PRO A 289 11.12 19.10 -25.14
C PRO A 289 12.16 19.36 -26.24
N LEU A 290 13.27 18.64 -26.23
CA LEU A 290 14.29 18.69 -27.29
C LEU A 290 13.87 17.88 -28.52
N LEU A 291 12.94 16.95 -28.37
CA LEU A 291 12.55 15.99 -29.40
C LEU A 291 11.18 16.28 -30.01
N ALA A 292 10.28 16.90 -29.27
CA ALA A 292 8.90 17.17 -29.69
C ALA A 292 8.50 18.64 -29.44
N PRO A 293 7.40 19.12 -30.04
CA PRO A 293 6.74 20.31 -29.54
C PRO A 293 6.51 20.20 -28.02
N HIS A 294 6.53 21.33 -27.32
CA HIS A 294 6.54 21.33 -25.86
C HIS A 294 5.68 22.45 -25.29
N ARG A 295 4.60 22.84 -25.98
CA ARG A 295 3.69 23.87 -25.45
C ARG A 295 2.95 23.35 -24.23
N ARG A 296 2.42 22.12 -24.31
CA ARG A 296 1.65 21.48 -23.23
C ARG A 296 2.26 20.12 -22.88
N VAL A 297 2.63 19.96 -21.62
CA VAL A 297 3.23 18.74 -21.08
C VAL A 297 2.32 18.16 -19.98
N LEU A 298 2.01 16.88 -20.09
CA LEU A 298 1.31 16.13 -19.06
C LEU A 298 2.31 15.27 -18.30
N VAL A 299 2.37 15.41 -16.98
CA VAL A 299 3.20 14.57 -16.10
C VAL A 299 2.28 13.66 -15.29
N LEU A 300 2.30 12.37 -15.57
CA LEU A 300 1.58 11.35 -14.82
C LEU A 300 2.55 10.70 -13.82
N GLY A 301 2.35 10.99 -12.53
CA GLY A 301 3.32 10.67 -11.48
C GLY A 301 4.37 11.76 -11.38
N MET A 302 4.27 12.58 -10.33
CA MET A 302 5.12 13.77 -10.18
C MET A 302 6.21 13.53 -9.12
N GLY A 303 5.91 12.75 -8.08
CA GLY A 303 6.84 12.52 -6.99
C GLY A 303 7.26 13.84 -6.32
N GLY A 304 8.56 14.06 -6.18
CA GLY A 304 9.12 15.32 -5.68
C GLY A 304 9.25 16.40 -6.76
N GLY A 305 8.88 16.12 -8.01
CA GLY A 305 8.91 17.09 -9.11
C GLY A 305 10.19 17.10 -9.94
N SER A 306 11.03 16.07 -9.84
CA SER A 306 12.28 15.96 -10.62
C SER A 306 12.02 16.02 -12.14
N SER A 307 10.98 15.35 -12.63
CA SER A 307 10.59 15.39 -14.05
C SER A 307 10.09 16.78 -14.49
N VAL A 308 9.36 17.48 -13.61
CA VAL A 308 8.93 18.87 -13.82
C VAL A 308 10.13 19.80 -13.89
N PHE A 309 11.09 19.66 -12.97
CA PHE A 309 12.33 20.42 -12.97
C PHE A 309 13.14 20.17 -14.26
N ALA A 310 13.35 18.91 -14.64
CA ALA A 310 14.04 18.52 -15.85
C ALA A 310 13.38 19.12 -17.11
N THR A 311 12.04 19.09 -17.18
CA THR A 311 11.27 19.69 -18.28
C THR A 311 11.50 21.20 -18.37
N ARG A 312 11.51 21.92 -17.24
CA ARG A 312 11.69 23.37 -17.22
C ARG A 312 13.10 23.82 -17.64
N LEU A 313 14.11 22.96 -17.51
CA LEU A 313 15.47 23.26 -17.98
C LEU A 313 15.54 23.36 -19.51
N THR A 314 14.74 22.58 -20.23
CA THR A 314 14.73 22.55 -21.70
C THR A 314 13.51 23.23 -22.32
N ALA A 315 12.45 23.45 -21.55
CA ALA A 315 11.26 24.21 -21.96
C ALA A 315 10.68 25.03 -20.79
N PRO A 316 11.29 26.19 -20.46
CA PRO A 316 10.88 27.03 -19.34
C PRO A 316 9.47 27.60 -19.50
N GLU A 317 8.96 27.70 -20.73
CA GLU A 317 7.68 28.34 -21.04
C GLU A 317 6.49 27.37 -21.17
N SER A 318 6.72 26.05 -21.06
CA SER A 318 5.66 25.04 -21.19
C SER A 318 4.54 25.20 -20.15
N GLU A 319 3.31 24.91 -20.56
CA GLU A 319 2.20 24.63 -19.66
C GLU A 319 2.31 23.18 -19.18
N ILE A 320 2.34 22.95 -17.86
CA ILE A 320 2.51 21.63 -17.27
C ILE A 320 1.31 21.29 -16.38
N ASP A 321 0.60 20.21 -16.74
CA ASP A 321 -0.37 19.55 -15.86
C ASP A 321 0.33 18.35 -15.20
N ALA A 322 0.51 18.38 -13.89
CA ALA A 322 1.10 17.27 -13.14
C ALA A 322 0.02 16.55 -12.32
N VAL A 323 -0.07 15.23 -12.46
CA VAL A 323 -1.05 14.39 -11.75
C VAL A 323 -0.31 13.51 -10.76
N GLU A 324 -0.62 13.67 -9.47
CA GLU A 324 -0.02 12.92 -8.37
C GLU A 324 -1.13 12.36 -7.49
N ILE A 325 -1.10 11.07 -7.18
CA ILE A 325 -2.17 10.44 -6.41
C ILE A 325 -2.08 10.79 -4.91
N ASP A 326 -0.86 11.00 -4.39
CA ASP A 326 -0.60 11.15 -2.98
C ASP A 326 -0.50 12.64 -2.55
N PRO A 327 -1.47 13.18 -1.78
CA PRO A 327 -1.43 14.57 -1.33
C PRO A 327 -0.23 14.88 -0.41
N ARG A 328 0.30 13.90 0.33
CA ARG A 328 1.48 14.10 1.18
C ARG A 328 2.77 14.15 0.37
N VAL A 329 2.80 13.51 -0.80
CA VAL A 329 3.90 13.67 -1.76
C VAL A 329 3.88 15.09 -2.34
N VAL A 330 2.71 15.62 -2.71
CA VAL A 330 2.58 17.02 -3.15
C VAL A 330 3.03 18.01 -2.07
N GLU A 331 2.66 17.77 -0.81
CA GLU A 331 3.12 18.57 0.33
C GLU A 331 4.65 18.54 0.46
N ALA A 332 5.26 17.35 0.40
CA ALA A 332 6.71 17.18 0.45
C ALA A 332 7.41 17.90 -0.72
N ALA A 333 6.90 17.73 -1.94
CA ALA A 333 7.43 18.33 -3.15
C ALA A 333 7.46 19.86 -3.07
N ARG A 334 6.34 20.48 -2.64
CA ARG A 334 6.24 21.94 -2.45
C ARG A 334 7.23 22.46 -1.40
N ARG A 335 7.46 21.69 -0.34
CA ARG A 335 8.22 22.15 0.82
C ARG A 335 9.72 21.93 0.71
N PHE A 336 10.15 20.86 0.02
CA PHE A 336 11.54 20.42 0.06
C PHE A 336 12.23 20.31 -1.30
N PHE A 337 11.47 20.30 -2.42
CA PHE A 337 12.03 20.08 -3.76
C PHE A 337 11.98 21.33 -4.65
N ALA A 338 11.63 22.49 -4.07
CA ALA A 338 11.56 23.78 -4.75
C ALA A 338 10.82 23.70 -6.10
N LEU A 339 9.64 23.07 -6.06
CA LEU A 339 8.65 23.13 -7.12
C LEU A 339 8.27 24.59 -7.41
N PRO A 340 8.04 24.95 -8.69
CA PRO A 340 7.47 26.26 -9.00
C PRO A 340 6.07 26.40 -8.38
N PRO A 341 5.65 27.62 -8.01
CA PRO A 341 4.29 27.86 -7.56
C PRO A 341 3.30 27.53 -8.68
N GLU A 342 2.11 27.06 -8.30
CA GLU A 342 1.03 26.85 -9.27
C GLU A 342 0.55 28.18 -9.85
N GLY A 343 0.14 28.14 -11.12
CA GLY A 343 -0.32 29.30 -11.86
C GLY A 343 -0.74 28.92 -13.28
N ASP A 344 -0.70 29.88 -14.19
CA ASP A 344 -1.20 29.67 -15.56
C ASP A 344 -0.42 28.58 -16.31
N ARG A 345 0.86 28.39 -15.99
CA ARG A 345 1.76 27.45 -16.68
C ARG A 345 2.08 26.19 -15.88
N PHE A 346 1.61 26.04 -14.65
CA PHE A 346 1.86 24.85 -13.85
C PHE A 346 0.71 24.58 -12.90
N ARG A 347 0.14 23.37 -12.98
CA ARG A 347 -0.98 22.93 -12.14
C ARG A 347 -0.73 21.53 -11.63
N ILE A 348 -1.04 21.30 -10.35
CA ILE A 348 -0.93 20.00 -9.71
C ILE A 348 -2.34 19.47 -9.42
N HIS A 349 -2.62 18.28 -9.91
CA HIS A 349 -3.89 17.60 -9.75
C HIS A 349 -3.70 16.40 -8.83
N THR A 350 -4.30 16.44 -7.64
CA THR A 350 -4.28 15.30 -6.73
C THR A 350 -5.32 14.26 -7.14
N ALA A 351 -4.93 13.27 -7.93
CA ALA A 351 -5.84 12.27 -8.49
C ALA A 351 -5.12 11.01 -8.98
N ASP A 352 -5.88 9.93 -9.15
CA ASP A 352 -5.42 8.78 -9.93
C ASP A 352 -5.22 9.17 -11.42
N ALA A 353 -4.09 8.76 -12.00
CA ALA A 353 -3.69 9.16 -13.34
C ALA A 353 -4.69 8.73 -14.42
N ARG A 354 -5.11 7.46 -14.42
CA ARG A 354 -6.02 6.93 -15.44
C ARG A 354 -7.42 7.54 -15.32
N ALA A 355 -7.93 7.67 -14.10
CA ALA A 355 -9.20 8.31 -13.83
C ALA A 355 -9.18 9.80 -14.21
N TRP A 356 -8.08 10.51 -13.96
CA TRP A 356 -7.92 11.91 -14.33
C TRP A 356 -7.87 12.10 -15.84
N VAL A 357 -7.05 11.32 -16.57
CA VAL A 357 -6.97 11.38 -18.04
C VAL A 357 -8.35 11.12 -18.65
N THR A 358 -9.10 10.15 -18.13
CA THR A 358 -10.47 9.87 -18.59
C THR A 358 -11.37 11.11 -18.52
N ARG A 359 -11.38 11.82 -17.37
CA ARG A 359 -12.29 12.94 -17.10
C ARG A 359 -11.88 14.28 -17.70
N ASN A 360 -10.61 14.46 -18.04
CA ASN A 360 -10.08 15.76 -18.46
C ASN A 360 -9.72 15.77 -19.95
N PRO A 361 -10.66 16.09 -20.85
CA PRO A 361 -10.40 16.20 -22.29
C PRO A 361 -9.39 17.33 -22.54
N GLY A 362 -8.27 16.98 -23.15
CA GLY A 362 -7.19 17.87 -23.52
C GLY A 362 -6.21 17.14 -24.42
N THR A 363 -5.43 17.89 -25.19
CA THR A 363 -4.31 17.37 -25.98
C THR A 363 -3.00 17.94 -25.46
N TRP A 364 -1.99 17.08 -25.37
CA TRP A 364 -0.64 17.42 -24.91
C TRP A 364 0.38 17.03 -25.97
N ASP A 365 1.43 17.84 -26.08
CA ASP A 365 2.54 17.55 -26.97
C ASP A 365 3.43 16.45 -26.37
N ILE A 366 3.61 16.47 -25.05
CA ILE A 366 4.46 15.53 -24.33
C ILE A 366 3.70 14.91 -23.18
N VAL A 367 3.85 13.60 -22.99
CA VAL A 367 3.32 12.87 -21.85
C VAL A 367 4.45 12.14 -21.13
N HIS A 368 4.73 12.52 -19.89
CA HIS A 368 5.64 11.81 -19.00
C HIS A 368 4.85 10.80 -18.17
N VAL A 369 5.33 9.56 -18.09
CA VAL A 369 4.73 8.48 -17.31
C VAL A 369 5.78 7.94 -16.34
N ASP A 370 5.60 8.24 -15.05
CA ASP A 370 6.49 7.83 -13.96
C ASP A 370 5.66 7.41 -12.74
N LEU A 371 4.92 6.32 -12.88
CA LEU A 371 3.85 5.90 -11.96
C LEU A 371 4.26 4.65 -11.19
N TYR A 372 4.48 4.79 -9.88
CA TYR A 372 4.86 3.68 -8.99
C TYR A 372 4.00 3.64 -7.74
N GLN A 373 3.77 2.43 -7.21
CA GLN A 373 3.01 2.20 -5.99
C GLN A 373 3.94 1.91 -4.80
N GLY A 374 4.58 2.96 -4.30
CA GLY A 374 5.29 2.95 -3.01
C GLY A 374 6.49 2.00 -2.93
N GLY A 375 7.07 1.63 -4.08
CA GLY A 375 8.17 0.67 -4.25
C GLY A 375 8.51 0.54 -5.73
N PRO A 376 9.06 -0.60 -6.20
CA PRO A 376 9.44 -0.81 -7.60
C PRO A 376 8.27 -1.19 -8.53
N PHE A 377 7.04 -1.25 -8.01
CA PHE A 377 5.88 -1.78 -8.73
C PHE A 377 5.10 -0.67 -9.46
N ILE A 378 4.97 -0.81 -10.78
CA ILE A 378 4.03 -0.02 -11.58
C ILE A 378 2.63 -0.64 -11.41
N PRO A 379 1.57 0.14 -11.11
CA PRO A 379 0.20 -0.37 -11.07
C PRO A 379 -0.20 -1.00 -12.41
N PHE A 380 -0.69 -2.25 -12.40
CA PHE A 380 -0.91 -3.04 -13.62
C PHE A 380 -1.78 -2.33 -14.67
N TYR A 381 -2.81 -1.61 -14.22
CA TYR A 381 -3.77 -0.93 -15.09
C TYR A 381 -3.21 0.35 -15.76
N LEU A 382 -1.94 0.70 -15.49
CA LEU A 382 -1.20 1.83 -16.07
C LEU A 382 -0.13 1.36 -17.08
N THR A 383 -0.09 0.05 -17.38
CA THR A 383 0.82 -0.54 -18.37
C THR A 383 0.09 -1.29 -19.48
N THR A 384 -1.22 -1.06 -19.64
CA THR A 384 -2.08 -1.83 -20.56
C THR A 384 -2.27 -1.14 -21.90
N VAL A 385 -2.63 -1.92 -22.93
CA VAL A 385 -3.04 -1.38 -24.25
C VAL A 385 -4.16 -0.36 -24.09
N GLU A 386 -5.15 -0.62 -23.23
CA GLU A 386 -6.29 0.27 -22.99
C GLU A 386 -5.85 1.62 -22.41
N PHE A 387 -4.95 1.60 -21.43
CA PHE A 387 -4.38 2.81 -20.87
C PHE A 387 -3.58 3.59 -21.92
N PHE A 388 -2.67 2.93 -22.65
CA PHE A 388 -1.88 3.62 -23.66
C PHE A 388 -2.72 4.14 -24.82
N ARG A 389 -3.79 3.43 -25.24
CA ARG A 389 -4.75 3.95 -26.23
C ARG A 389 -5.43 5.21 -25.71
N MET A 390 -5.87 5.21 -24.45
CA MET A 390 -6.45 6.40 -23.83
C MET A 390 -5.46 7.56 -23.86
N VAL A 391 -4.20 7.36 -23.46
CA VAL A 391 -3.16 8.39 -23.51
C VAL A 391 -2.93 8.87 -24.95
N ARG A 392 -2.82 7.96 -25.93
CA ARG A 392 -2.65 8.31 -27.35
C ARG A 392 -3.75 9.22 -27.87
N THR A 393 -5.01 9.03 -27.45
CA THR A 393 -6.12 9.93 -27.86
C THR A 393 -5.99 11.36 -27.32
N ARG A 394 -5.10 11.57 -26.35
CA ARG A 394 -4.81 12.87 -25.71
C ARG A 394 -3.47 13.45 -26.14
N MET A 395 -2.85 12.90 -27.18
CA MET A 395 -1.58 13.38 -27.70
C MET A 395 -1.76 14.08 -29.04
N GLU A 396 -0.97 15.11 -29.27
CA GLU A 396 -0.83 15.72 -30.60
C GLU A 396 -0.17 14.73 -31.59
N PRO A 397 -0.40 14.86 -32.91
CA PRO A 397 0.15 13.94 -33.92
C PRO A 397 1.69 13.81 -33.89
N ASP A 398 2.39 14.90 -33.59
CA ASP A 398 3.85 14.95 -33.48
C ASP A 398 4.36 14.79 -32.05
N GLY A 399 3.47 14.43 -31.12
CA GLY A 399 3.74 14.33 -29.70
C GLY A 399 4.64 13.16 -29.32
N LEU A 400 5.08 13.16 -28.07
CA LEU A 400 6.03 12.18 -27.54
C LEU A 400 5.66 11.75 -26.13
N LEU A 401 5.59 10.43 -25.93
CA LEU A 401 5.44 9.82 -24.62
C LEU A 401 6.81 9.35 -24.13
N LEU A 402 7.17 9.72 -22.90
CA LEU A 402 8.35 9.24 -22.20
C LEU A 402 7.88 8.46 -20.97
N MET A 403 8.35 7.22 -20.80
CA MET A 403 7.96 6.37 -19.68
C MET A 403 9.18 5.75 -19.01
N ASN A 404 9.27 5.91 -17.69
CA ASN A 404 10.24 5.20 -16.87
C ASN A 404 9.76 3.76 -16.64
N VAL A 405 10.64 2.79 -16.87
CA VAL A 405 10.43 1.38 -16.51
C VAL A 405 11.65 0.88 -15.74
N LEU A 406 11.42 0.51 -14.48
CA LEU A 406 12.44 -0.08 -13.61
C LEU A 406 12.46 -1.59 -13.84
N ASP A 407 13.49 -2.07 -14.52
CA ASP A 407 13.73 -3.48 -14.77
C ASP A 407 15.24 -3.76 -14.74
N GLY A 408 15.72 -4.18 -13.57
CA GLY A 408 17.09 -4.65 -13.36
C GLY A 408 17.30 -6.13 -13.69
N SER A 409 16.27 -6.84 -14.19
CA SER A 409 16.38 -8.26 -14.51
C SER A 409 17.30 -8.49 -15.71
N ARG A 410 18.00 -9.62 -15.72
CA ARG A 410 18.90 -10.00 -16.82
C ARG A 410 18.16 -10.12 -18.16
N GLU A 411 16.92 -10.61 -18.12
CA GLU A 411 16.11 -10.89 -19.30
C GLU A 411 15.26 -9.68 -19.75
N HIS A 412 15.24 -8.60 -18.96
CA HIS A 412 14.44 -7.40 -19.21
C HIS A 412 12.95 -7.70 -19.52
N GLU A 413 12.38 -8.68 -18.79
CA GLU A 413 11.03 -9.21 -19.07
C GLU A 413 9.96 -8.11 -18.95
N LEU A 414 10.05 -7.22 -17.95
CA LEU A 414 9.09 -6.13 -17.78
C LEU A 414 9.26 -5.07 -18.85
N LEU A 415 10.50 -4.68 -19.14
CA LEU A 415 10.81 -3.72 -20.21
C LEU A 415 10.24 -4.17 -21.55
N PHE A 416 10.45 -5.44 -21.91
CA PHE A 416 9.96 -5.98 -23.17
C PHE A 416 8.45 -6.13 -23.20
N ALA A 417 7.80 -6.50 -22.10
CA ALA A 417 6.35 -6.59 -22.03
C ALA A 417 5.67 -5.21 -22.16
N VAL A 418 6.16 -4.19 -21.44
CA VAL A 418 5.68 -2.81 -21.58
C VAL A 418 5.96 -2.29 -22.99
N GLY A 419 7.14 -2.58 -23.54
CA GLY A 419 7.51 -2.26 -24.90
C GLY A 419 6.59 -2.87 -25.97
N ALA A 420 6.28 -4.17 -25.85
CA ALA A 420 5.35 -4.87 -26.73
C ALA A 420 3.95 -4.24 -26.66
N THR A 421 3.52 -3.90 -25.45
CA THR A 421 2.24 -3.25 -25.22
C THR A 421 2.16 -1.85 -25.84
N LEU A 422 3.21 -1.04 -25.73
CA LEU A 422 3.29 0.25 -26.41
C LEU A 422 3.24 0.12 -27.93
N ARG A 423 3.86 -0.92 -28.51
CA ARG A 423 3.89 -1.16 -29.96
C ARG A 423 2.53 -1.53 -30.55
N GLU A 424 1.59 -2.03 -29.75
CA GLU A 424 0.18 -2.21 -30.17
C GLU A 424 -0.55 -0.87 -30.36
N VAL A 425 0.00 0.22 -29.81
CA VAL A 425 -0.64 1.54 -29.78
C VAL A 425 0.13 2.57 -30.57
N PHE A 426 1.46 2.54 -30.55
CA PHE A 426 2.33 3.53 -31.17
C PHE A 426 3.15 2.89 -32.30
N PRO A 427 3.22 3.52 -33.48
CA PRO A 427 4.00 2.98 -34.61
C PRO A 427 5.51 3.00 -34.38
N ALA A 428 6.00 3.87 -33.49
CA ALA A 428 7.42 3.98 -33.17
C ALA A 428 7.65 3.94 -31.66
N VAL A 429 8.48 2.99 -31.23
CA VAL A 429 8.89 2.82 -29.83
C VAL A 429 10.42 2.64 -29.77
N ALA A 430 11.10 3.49 -29.01
CA ALA A 430 12.53 3.43 -28.76
C ALA A 430 12.80 3.33 -27.25
N VAL A 431 14.02 2.94 -26.89
CA VAL A 431 14.45 2.80 -25.49
C VAL A 431 15.82 3.42 -25.29
N LEU A 432 15.99 4.12 -24.18
CA LEU A 432 17.26 4.49 -23.59
C LEU A 432 17.49 3.59 -22.37
N THR A 433 18.41 2.64 -22.48
CA THR A 433 18.74 1.73 -21.38
C THR A 433 19.84 2.31 -20.48
N LYS A 434 19.71 2.11 -19.17
CA LYS A 434 20.76 2.50 -18.20
C LYS A 434 21.21 1.31 -17.37
N LYS A 435 22.46 1.36 -16.93
CA LYS A 435 23.05 0.37 -16.02
C LYS A 435 22.38 0.35 -14.63
N THR A 436 21.61 1.38 -14.29
CA THR A 436 20.85 1.47 -13.04
C THR A 436 19.60 0.58 -13.04
N GLY A 437 19.25 -0.08 -14.16
CA GLY A 437 18.01 -0.84 -14.28
C GLY A 437 16.78 0.01 -14.61
N ASN A 438 16.88 1.34 -14.55
CA ASN A 438 15.84 2.22 -15.09
C ASN A 438 16.05 2.41 -16.60
N HIS A 439 14.99 2.21 -17.36
CA HIS A 439 14.98 2.42 -18.80
C HIS A 439 13.93 3.46 -19.14
N THR A 440 14.28 4.38 -20.05
CA THR A 440 13.35 5.40 -20.53
C THR A 440 12.83 4.97 -21.90
N LEU A 441 11.54 4.63 -21.96
CA LEU A 441 10.83 4.31 -23.19
C LEU A 441 10.31 5.58 -23.85
N PHE A 442 10.45 5.65 -25.18
CA PHE A 442 9.95 6.72 -26.02
C PHE A 442 8.91 6.16 -26.97
N ALA A 443 7.69 6.70 -27.00
CA ALA A 443 6.64 6.29 -27.92
C ALA A 443 6.01 7.50 -28.62
N SER A 444 5.79 7.41 -29.93
CA SER A 444 5.35 8.54 -30.76
C SER A 444 4.21 8.13 -31.70
N PRO A 445 3.14 8.95 -31.88
CA PRO A 445 2.10 8.70 -32.87
C PRO A 445 2.61 8.79 -34.31
N GLY A 446 3.64 9.62 -34.57
CA GLY A 446 4.35 9.71 -35.84
C GLY A 446 5.58 8.79 -35.92
N PRO A 447 6.12 8.54 -37.13
CA PRO A 447 7.26 7.64 -37.35
C PRO A 447 8.57 8.27 -36.83
N ARG A 448 8.88 8.03 -35.56
CA ARG A 448 10.06 8.57 -34.88
C ARG A 448 10.99 7.44 -34.42
N THR A 449 11.86 6.98 -35.33
CA THR A 449 12.85 5.94 -35.04
C THR A 449 13.95 6.44 -34.10
N ALA A 450 14.66 5.52 -33.46
CA ALA A 450 15.83 5.83 -32.65
C ALA A 450 16.92 6.56 -33.45
N GLU A 451 17.08 6.26 -34.74
CA GLU A 451 17.98 7.00 -35.63
C GLU A 451 17.59 8.49 -35.72
N THR A 452 16.30 8.77 -35.90
CA THR A 452 15.79 10.13 -36.02
C THR A 452 15.93 10.89 -34.69
N ILE A 453 15.69 10.20 -33.57
CA ILE A 453 15.92 10.75 -32.22
C ILE A 453 17.41 11.08 -32.05
N ARG A 454 18.29 10.12 -32.36
CA ARG A 454 19.75 10.29 -32.22
C ARG A 454 20.26 11.47 -33.03
N ARG A 455 19.84 11.60 -34.29
CA ARG A 455 20.20 12.74 -35.15
C ARG A 455 19.76 14.07 -34.52
N ARG A 456 18.50 14.18 -34.10
CA ARG A 456 18.00 15.40 -33.44
C ARG A 456 18.79 15.74 -32.18
N LEU A 457 19.08 14.76 -31.33
CA LEU A 457 19.89 14.96 -30.13
C LEU A 457 21.29 15.49 -30.48
N MET A 458 21.95 14.95 -31.50
CA MET A 458 23.27 15.41 -31.94
C MET A 458 23.27 16.83 -32.53
N GLU A 459 22.10 17.31 -33.00
CA GLU A 459 21.88 18.66 -33.52
C GLU A 459 21.47 19.67 -32.43
N VAL A 460 21.21 19.23 -31.19
CA VAL A 460 20.83 20.14 -30.10
C VAL A 460 21.99 21.07 -29.76
N GLU A 461 21.78 22.35 -30.03
CA GLU A 461 22.58 23.44 -29.51
C GLU A 461 21.95 23.94 -28.19
N GLY A 462 22.79 24.24 -27.19
CA GLY A 462 22.29 24.70 -25.91
C GLY A 462 23.39 24.90 -24.88
N PRO A 463 23.02 25.23 -23.63
CA PRO A 463 23.96 25.39 -22.54
C PRO A 463 24.85 24.16 -22.34
N GLU A 464 26.10 24.36 -21.94
CA GLU A 464 27.07 23.28 -21.77
C GLU A 464 26.60 22.16 -20.82
N PHE A 465 25.78 22.50 -19.81
CA PHE A 465 25.25 21.52 -18.88
C PHE A 465 24.32 20.48 -19.54
N LEU A 466 23.70 20.78 -20.69
CA LEU A 466 22.84 19.83 -21.41
C LEU A 466 23.65 18.77 -22.18
N LEU A 467 24.86 19.12 -22.62
CA LEU A 467 25.63 18.31 -23.57
C LEU A 467 25.94 16.89 -23.08
N PRO A 468 26.30 16.64 -21.79
CA PRO A 468 26.52 15.28 -21.30
C PRO A 468 25.28 14.40 -21.38
N LEU A 469 24.10 14.95 -21.03
CA LEU A 469 22.83 14.22 -21.07
C LEU A 469 22.47 13.85 -22.50
N VAL A 470 22.52 14.83 -23.41
CA VAL A 470 22.15 14.66 -24.82
C VAL A 470 23.10 13.70 -25.53
N LYS A 471 24.42 13.83 -25.35
CA LYS A 471 25.41 12.91 -25.93
C LYS A 471 25.27 11.50 -25.39
N GLY A 472 25.04 11.36 -24.07
CA GLY A 472 24.80 10.06 -23.44
C GLY A 472 23.55 9.38 -23.99
N ALA A 473 22.46 10.12 -24.11
CA ALA A 473 21.21 9.62 -24.68
C ALA A 473 21.36 9.24 -26.16
N ALA A 474 21.99 10.09 -26.97
CA ALA A 474 22.25 9.81 -28.38
C ALA A 474 23.08 8.53 -28.59
N ALA A 475 24.07 8.29 -27.73
CA ALA A 475 24.92 7.11 -27.83
C ALA A 475 24.23 5.79 -27.46
N ALA A 476 23.19 5.84 -26.62
CA ALA A 476 22.58 4.66 -26.02
C ALA A 476 21.15 4.36 -26.52
N ILE A 477 20.47 5.31 -27.19
CA ILE A 477 19.10 5.10 -27.65
C ILE A 477 19.04 4.15 -28.85
N VAL A 478 18.13 3.18 -28.78
CA VAL A 478 17.89 2.17 -29.82
C VAL A 478 16.40 1.95 -30.03
N ASP A 479 16.00 1.45 -31.20
CA ASP A 479 14.61 1.04 -31.43
C ASP A 479 14.30 -0.18 -30.55
N LEU A 480 13.17 -0.15 -29.86
CA LEU A 480 12.79 -1.27 -29.00
C LEU A 480 12.13 -2.35 -29.85
N VAL A 481 12.78 -3.52 -29.87
CA VAL A 481 12.29 -4.72 -30.52
C VAL A 481 12.09 -5.80 -29.46
N PRO A 482 10.89 -5.89 -28.87
CA PRO A 482 10.56 -6.97 -27.95
C PRO A 482 10.66 -8.33 -28.66
N PRO A 483 11.08 -9.40 -27.97
CA PRO A 483 11.01 -10.75 -28.53
C PRO A 483 9.54 -11.13 -28.81
N ALA A 484 9.31 -12.03 -29.77
CA ALA A 484 7.95 -12.47 -30.12
C ALA A 484 7.20 -13.14 -28.95
N SER A 485 7.92 -13.61 -27.93
CA SER A 485 7.37 -14.17 -26.70
C SER A 485 7.00 -13.12 -25.64
N ALA A 486 7.33 -11.84 -25.84
CA ALA A 486 7.00 -10.78 -24.89
C ALA A 486 5.47 -10.64 -24.78
N PRO A 487 4.90 -10.73 -23.57
CA PRO A 487 3.45 -10.60 -23.42
C PRO A 487 3.01 -9.16 -23.68
N VAL A 488 1.82 -9.03 -24.27
CA VAL A 488 1.10 -7.76 -24.39
C VAL A 488 0.15 -7.65 -23.20
N PHE A 489 0.24 -6.57 -22.44
CA PHE A 489 -0.61 -6.34 -21.28
C PHE A 489 -1.95 -5.72 -21.68
N THR A 490 -3.03 -6.31 -21.18
CA THR A 490 -4.38 -5.78 -21.28
C THR A 490 -4.94 -5.55 -19.88
N ASP A 491 -6.05 -4.83 -19.78
CA ASP A 491 -6.77 -4.68 -18.51
C ASP A 491 -7.17 -6.03 -17.88
N ASP A 492 -7.37 -7.07 -18.71
CA ASP A 492 -7.70 -8.42 -18.26
C ASP A 492 -6.47 -9.18 -17.76
N LEU A 493 -5.30 -9.03 -18.41
CA LEU A 493 -4.08 -9.74 -18.06
C LEU A 493 -2.83 -8.85 -18.15
N ALA A 494 -2.36 -8.41 -17.00
CA ALA A 494 -1.11 -7.67 -16.84
C ALA A 494 -0.36 -8.10 -15.56
N PRO A 495 0.41 -9.20 -15.58
CA PRO A 495 1.09 -9.74 -14.40
C PRO A 495 2.34 -8.94 -13.99
N VAL A 496 2.25 -7.60 -13.98
CA VAL A 496 3.37 -6.67 -13.73
C VAL A 496 4.07 -6.96 -12.41
N GLU A 497 3.31 -7.15 -11.33
CA GLU A 497 3.89 -7.44 -10.02
C GLU A 497 4.67 -8.75 -10.00
N ALA A 498 4.17 -9.80 -10.66
CA ALA A 498 4.82 -11.10 -10.71
C ALA A 498 6.14 -11.05 -11.49
N ILE A 499 6.14 -10.35 -12.62
CA ILE A 499 7.34 -10.14 -13.45
C ILE A 499 8.38 -9.31 -12.67
N THR A 500 7.95 -8.19 -12.08
CA THR A 500 8.83 -7.32 -11.28
C THR A 500 9.47 -8.10 -10.13
N ARG A 501 8.69 -8.93 -9.42
CA ARG A 501 9.19 -9.79 -8.33
C ARG A 501 10.25 -10.79 -8.80
N ARG A 502 10.03 -11.48 -9.92
CA ARG A 502 11.04 -12.39 -10.50
C ARG A 502 12.33 -11.62 -10.81
N GLY A 503 12.19 -10.44 -11.43
CA GLY A 503 13.30 -9.58 -11.75
C GLY A 503 14.13 -9.19 -10.52
N LEU A 504 13.48 -8.83 -9.40
CA LEU A 504 14.17 -8.52 -8.15
C LEU A 504 14.91 -9.72 -7.54
N LEU A 505 14.40 -10.95 -7.68
CA LEU A 505 15.10 -12.14 -7.20
C LEU A 505 16.32 -12.48 -8.07
N ASP A 506 16.27 -12.18 -9.35
CA ASP A 506 17.40 -12.36 -10.27
C ASP A 506 18.51 -11.29 -10.06
N THR A 507 18.23 -10.24 -9.28
CA THR A 507 19.16 -9.14 -8.98
C THR A 507 20.11 -9.40 -7.80
N ASP A 508 20.27 -10.64 -7.30
CA ASP A 508 21.34 -10.99 -6.33
C ASP A 508 22.77 -10.72 -6.85
N SER A 509 22.91 -10.26 -8.11
CA SER A 509 24.15 -9.76 -8.72
C SER A 509 24.18 -8.24 -8.98
N TRP A 510 23.11 -7.52 -8.68
CA TRP A 510 22.98 -6.07 -8.90
C TRP A 510 23.34 -5.31 -7.62
N THR A 511 24.58 -4.83 -7.57
CA THR A 511 24.94 -3.76 -6.65
C THR A 511 24.47 -2.44 -7.25
N PRO A 512 23.63 -1.65 -6.55
CA PRO A 512 23.39 -0.27 -6.97
C PRO A 512 24.75 0.43 -7.08
N PRO A 513 24.96 1.29 -8.08
CA PRO A 513 26.20 2.04 -8.19
C PRO A 513 26.43 2.81 -6.88
N PRO A 514 27.68 2.87 -6.37
CA PRO A 514 27.97 3.66 -5.17
C PRO A 514 27.54 5.12 -5.38
N GLU A 515 26.94 5.69 -4.33
CA GLU A 515 26.28 7.02 -4.26
C GLU A 515 27.09 8.20 -4.83
#